data_AF-A0A949A2J2-F1
#
_entry.id   AF-A0A949A2J2-F1
#
_cell.length_a   1.000
_cell.length_b   1.000
_cell.length_c   1.000
_cell.angle_alpha   90.00
_cell.angle_beta   90.00
_cell.angle_gamma   90.00
#
_symmetry.space_group_name_H-M   'P 1'
#
loop_
_entity.id
_entity.type
_entity.pdbx_description
1 polymer ?
#
loop_
_entity_poly.entity_id
_entity_poly.type
_entity_poly.pdbx_seq_one_letter_code
_entity_poly.pdbx_strand_id
1 'polypeptide(L)'
;MGERRKIGRIDSNSTEFGGMKKEVFHFTVAQLIDVLQALPQNLPVLASGYENGYENFYHPEIVELKQVPENLYYDGEFQAAETGDADTFEAVVLQRVLRDD
;
A
#
# COMPACT_ATOMS: atom_id res chain seq x y z
N MET A 1 -7.14 57.86 -3.42
CA MET A 1 -7.85 57.21 -2.30
C MET A 1 -7.35 55.78 -2.26
N GLY A 2 -6.31 55.52 -1.45
CA GLY A 2 -5.54 54.27 -1.50
C GLY A 2 -6.03 53.30 -0.44
N GLU A 3 -6.57 52.16 -0.86
CA GLU A 3 -7.01 51.12 0.05
C GLU A 3 -5.81 50.25 0.45
N ARG A 4 -5.37 50.41 1.71
CA ARG A 4 -4.32 49.59 2.31
C ARG A 4 -4.88 48.20 2.60
N ARG A 5 -4.35 47.19 1.89
CA ARG A 5 -4.61 45.77 2.13
C ARG A 5 -4.28 45.43 3.60
N LYS A 6 -5.24 44.86 4.33
CA LYS A 6 -4.95 44.19 5.61
C LYS A 6 -4.15 42.92 5.31
N ILE A 7 -2.85 42.97 5.56
CA ILE A 7 -1.99 41.80 5.61
C ILE A 7 -2.41 41.04 6.88
N GLY A 8 -3.13 39.93 6.70
CA GLY A 8 -3.37 38.97 7.76
C GLY A 8 -2.02 38.49 8.30
N ARG A 9 -1.92 38.32 9.62
CA ARG A 9 -0.73 37.81 10.29
C ARG A 9 -0.34 36.49 9.63
N ILE A 10 0.86 36.47 9.06
CA ILE A 10 1.56 35.25 8.67
C ILE A 10 1.91 34.57 9.99
N ASP A 11 1.31 33.40 10.23
CA ASP A 11 1.78 32.47 11.23
C ASP A 11 3.16 31.95 10.77
N SER A 12 4.19 32.53 11.36
CA SER A 12 5.57 32.11 11.21
C SER A 12 5.74 30.73 11.85
N ASN A 13 5.39 29.67 11.12
CA ASN A 13 5.84 28.30 11.40
C ASN A 13 5.95 27.47 10.11
N SER A 14 6.33 28.12 9.02
CA SER A 14 6.63 27.49 7.73
C SER A 14 8.14 27.27 7.60
N THR A 15 8.61 26.20 8.24
CA THR A 15 9.89 25.51 7.97
C THR A 15 9.65 24.09 8.51
N GLU A 16 9.50 23.03 7.73
CA GLU A 16 10.42 22.46 6.74
C GLU A 16 9.67 21.53 5.75
N PHE A 17 10.12 21.46 4.50
CA PHE A 17 9.76 20.41 3.55
C PHE A 17 10.41 19.09 4.01
N GLY A 18 9.64 18.03 4.25
CA GLY A 18 10.20 16.71 4.58
C GLY A 18 9.47 15.90 5.66
N GLY A 19 8.18 16.15 5.88
CA GLY A 19 7.39 15.43 6.88
C GLY A 19 5.95 15.29 6.44
N MET A 20 5.69 14.61 5.33
CA MET A 20 4.36 14.04 5.15
C MET A 20 4.20 13.02 6.28
N LYS A 21 3.39 13.35 7.28
CA LYS A 21 2.82 12.31 8.14
C LYS A 21 2.21 11.29 7.17
N LYS A 22 2.83 10.13 7.01
CA LYS A 22 2.27 9.01 6.25
C LYS A 22 0.88 8.83 6.83
N GLU A 23 -0.17 9.14 6.06
CA GLU A 23 -1.52 8.91 6.55
C GLU A 23 -1.61 7.42 6.88
N VAL A 24 -1.90 7.14 8.15
CA VAL A 24 -2.03 5.78 8.65
C VAL A 24 -3.39 5.30 8.17
N PHE A 25 -3.45 4.80 6.94
CA PHE A 25 -4.68 4.25 6.37
C PHE A 25 -5.01 2.94 7.08
N HIS A 26 -6.00 2.99 7.96
CA HIS A 26 -6.66 1.80 8.47
C HIS A 26 -7.90 1.59 7.61
N PHE A 27 -7.87 0.62 6.69
CA PHE A 27 -9.11 0.17 6.07
C PHE A 27 -10.04 -0.32 7.18
N THR A 28 -11.22 0.29 7.32
CA THR A 28 -12.32 -0.37 8.00
C THR A 28 -12.74 -1.59 7.18
N VAL A 29 -13.42 -2.54 7.82
CA VAL A 29 -14.01 -3.70 7.12
C VAL A 29 -14.88 -3.26 5.95
N ALA A 30 -15.71 -2.22 6.13
CA ALA A 30 -16.57 -1.70 5.07
C ALA A 30 -15.76 -1.14 3.89
N GLN A 31 -14.74 -0.32 4.15
CA GLN A 31 -13.89 0.22 3.10
C GLN A 31 -13.10 -0.86 2.36
N LEU A 32 -12.63 -1.90 3.07
CA LEU A 32 -11.97 -3.02 2.42
C LEU A 32 -12.95 -3.79 1.52
N ILE A 33 -14.18 -4.03 1.99
CA ILE A 33 -15.23 -4.65 1.17
C ILE A 33 -15.50 -3.82 -0.08
N ASP A 34 -15.67 -2.50 0.05
CA ASP A 34 -15.93 -1.62 -1.09
C ASP A 34 -14.82 -1.71 -2.14
N VAL A 35 -13.55 -1.72 -1.71
CA VAL A 35 -12.41 -1.90 -2.62
C VAL A 35 -12.41 -3.28 -3.27
N LEU A 36 -12.57 -4.35 -2.48
CA LEU A 36 -12.53 -5.71 -2.99
C LEU A 36 -13.69 -5.98 -3.95
N GLN A 37 -14.86 -5.39 -3.74
CA GLN A 37 -16.01 -5.49 -4.66
C GLN A 37 -15.76 -4.82 -6.02
N ALA A 38 -14.86 -3.84 -6.09
CA ALA A 38 -14.50 -3.18 -7.34
C ALA A 38 -13.48 -3.99 -8.19
N LEU A 39 -12.85 -5.03 -7.62
CA LEU A 39 -11.87 -5.89 -8.29
C LEU A 39 -12.54 -7.14 -8.91
N PRO A 40 -11.87 -7.86 -9.83
CA PRO A 40 -12.41 -9.11 -10.36
C PRO A 40 -12.60 -10.17 -9.28
N GLN A 41 -13.84 -10.63 -9.09
CA GLN A 41 -14.25 -11.49 -7.98
C GLN A 41 -13.78 -12.95 -8.08
N ASN A 42 -13.22 -13.35 -9.22
CA ASN A 42 -12.70 -14.68 -9.47
C ASN A 42 -11.20 -14.81 -9.21
N LEU A 43 -10.51 -13.73 -8.85
CA LEU A 43 -9.09 -13.75 -8.53
C LEU A 43 -8.85 -14.19 -7.08
N PRO A 44 -7.79 -14.96 -6.81
CA PRO A 44 -7.38 -15.26 -5.45
C PRO A 44 -6.90 -14.00 -4.73
N VAL A 45 -6.99 -14.02 -3.40
CA VAL A 45 -6.46 -12.95 -2.53
C VAL A 45 -5.26 -13.50 -1.76
N LEU A 46 -4.13 -12.81 -1.83
CA LEU A 46 -2.91 -13.15 -1.11
C LEU A 46 -2.45 -11.98 -0.25
N ALA A 47 -1.76 -12.29 0.85
CA ALA A 47 -1.16 -11.30 1.73
C ALA A 47 0.35 -11.48 1.76
N SER A 48 1.10 -10.40 2.05
CA SER A 48 2.55 -10.49 2.20
C SER A 48 2.98 -11.53 3.26
N GLY A 49 4.08 -12.22 2.99
CA GLY A 49 4.80 -13.06 3.96
C GLY A 49 5.37 -12.26 5.15
N TYR A 50 5.84 -12.95 6.20
CA TYR A 50 5.87 -12.35 7.54
C TYR A 50 7.02 -12.72 8.50
N GLU A 51 7.35 -11.74 9.36
CA GLU A 51 7.88 -11.89 10.74
C GLU A 51 7.11 -10.94 11.70
N ASN A 52 6.86 -11.38 12.95
CA ASN A 52 6.03 -10.85 14.08
C ASN A 52 5.62 -9.33 14.19
N GLY A 53 4.51 -9.03 14.90
CA GLY A 53 3.90 -7.67 14.98
C GLY A 53 2.58 -7.43 14.17
N TYR A 54 2.32 -6.19 13.74
CA TYR A 54 1.22 -5.79 12.82
C TYR A 54 1.60 -4.53 12.03
N GLU A 55 1.23 -4.46 10.75
CA GLU A 55 1.39 -3.27 9.90
C GLU A 55 0.10 -2.96 9.13
N ASN A 56 -0.03 -1.72 8.65
CA ASN A 56 -1.02 -1.39 7.62
C ASN A 56 -0.62 -2.05 6.29
N PHE A 57 -1.54 -2.03 5.33
CA PHE A 57 -1.27 -2.46 3.96
C PHE A 57 -1.58 -1.33 2.97
N TYR A 58 -0.89 -1.33 1.83
CA TYR A 58 -1.18 -0.44 0.70
C TYR A 58 -2.58 -0.73 0.14
N HIS A 59 -3.06 0.12 -0.77
CA HIS A 59 -4.30 -0.19 -1.48
C HIS A 59 -4.18 -1.57 -2.16
N PRO A 60 -5.19 -2.46 -2.05
CA PRO A 60 -5.18 -3.73 -2.78
C PRO A 60 -4.99 -3.54 -4.28
N GLU A 61 -4.10 -4.31 -4.88
CA GLU A 61 -3.76 -4.24 -6.29
C GLU A 61 -3.76 -5.65 -6.92
N ILE A 62 -3.94 -5.72 -8.24
CA ILE A 62 -3.80 -6.95 -9.00
C ILE A 62 -2.34 -7.08 -9.41
N VAL A 63 -1.72 -8.20 -9.05
CA VAL A 63 -0.31 -8.50 -9.33
C VAL A 63 -0.23 -9.86 -10.02
N GLU A 64 0.62 -9.97 -11.03
CA GLU A 64 0.99 -11.25 -11.64
C GLU A 64 2.06 -11.94 -10.79
N LEU A 65 1.82 -13.18 -10.40
CA LEU A 65 2.63 -13.92 -9.45
C LEU A 65 3.05 -15.28 -10.02
N LYS A 66 4.14 -15.80 -9.47
CA LYS A 66 4.58 -17.19 -9.62
C LYS A 66 4.68 -17.90 -8.27
N GLN A 67 4.47 -19.21 -8.27
CA GLN A 67 4.71 -20.05 -7.10
C GLN A 67 6.18 -20.46 -7.03
N VAL A 68 6.81 -20.27 -5.88
CA VAL A 68 8.20 -20.64 -5.59
C VAL A 68 8.20 -21.47 -4.30
N PRO A 69 7.90 -22.78 -4.37
CA PRO A 69 7.72 -23.62 -3.18
C PRO A 69 9.02 -23.82 -2.38
N GLU A 70 10.17 -23.58 -3.01
CA GLU A 70 11.48 -23.68 -2.38
C GLU A 70 11.90 -22.41 -1.63
N ASN A 71 11.10 -21.34 -1.67
CA ASN A 71 11.43 -20.10 -0.98
C ASN A 71 11.50 -20.29 0.54
N LEU A 72 12.36 -19.48 1.15
CA LEU A 72 12.47 -19.43 2.59
C LEU A 72 11.18 -18.88 3.18
N TYR A 73 10.82 -19.35 4.38
CA TYR A 73 9.52 -19.07 4.99
C TYR A 73 9.23 -17.57 5.16
N TYR A 74 10.26 -16.73 5.24
CA TYR A 74 10.15 -15.28 5.37
C TYR A 74 9.94 -14.55 4.03
N ASP A 75 10.31 -15.16 2.89
CA ASP A 75 10.10 -14.60 1.55
C ASP A 75 8.69 -14.92 1.02
N GLY A 76 8.05 -15.98 1.54
CA GLY A 76 6.71 -16.43 1.15
C GLY A 76 6.72 -17.28 -0.12
N GLU A 77 5.71 -18.15 -0.24
CA GLU A 77 5.57 -19.12 -1.33
C GLU A 77 5.29 -18.50 -2.70
N PHE A 78 4.75 -17.29 -2.75
CA PHE A 78 4.37 -16.62 -4.01
C PHE A 78 5.17 -15.33 -4.18
N GLN A 79 5.75 -15.15 -5.36
CA GLN A 79 6.59 -14.00 -5.71
C GLN A 79 6.02 -13.25 -6.90
N ALA A 80 6.33 -11.96 -7.03
CA ALA A 80 6.03 -11.21 -8.25
C ALA A 80 6.68 -11.90 -9.46
N ALA A 81 5.91 -12.04 -10.54
CA ALA A 81 6.42 -12.57 -11.80
C ALA A 81 7.31 -11.53 -12.49
N GLU A 82 8.36 -12.00 -13.14
CA GLU A 82 9.23 -11.25 -14.03
C GLU A 82 8.93 -11.60 -15.49
N THR A 83 9.37 -10.74 -16.42
CA THR A 83 9.18 -10.98 -17.85
C THR A 83 9.84 -12.29 -18.28
N GLY A 84 9.04 -13.22 -18.78
CA GLY A 84 9.50 -14.53 -19.26
C GLY A 84 9.34 -15.66 -18.25
N ASP A 85 8.83 -15.39 -17.05
CA ASP A 85 8.37 -16.45 -16.15
C ASP A 85 7.22 -17.25 -16.79
N ALA A 86 7.26 -18.56 -16.57
CA ALA A 86 6.19 -19.48 -16.95
C ALA A 86 5.28 -19.76 -15.73
N ASP A 87 4.08 -20.27 -16.00
CA ASP A 87 3.11 -20.71 -14.98
C ASP A 87 2.73 -19.61 -13.97
N THR A 88 2.49 -18.40 -14.49
CA THR A 88 2.05 -17.25 -13.72
C THR A 88 0.52 -17.19 -13.57
N PHE A 89 0.05 -16.45 -12.57
CA PHE A 89 -1.36 -16.16 -12.38
C PHE A 89 -1.57 -14.78 -11.75
N GLU A 90 -2.73 -14.17 -11.99
CA GLU A 90 -3.12 -12.90 -11.36
C GLU A 90 -3.73 -13.13 -9.97
N ALA A 91 -3.41 -12.25 -9.02
CA ALA A 91 -4.00 -12.26 -7.69
C ALA A 91 -4.22 -10.83 -7.18
N VAL A 92 -5.20 -10.65 -6.30
CA VAL A 92 -5.33 -9.44 -5.50
C VAL A 92 -4.34 -9.56 -4.32
N VAL A 93 -3.41 -8.62 -4.20
CA VAL A 93 -2.38 -8.64 -3.15
C VAL A 93 -2.66 -7.59 -2.08
N LEU A 94 -2.68 -8.03 -0.83
CA LEU A 94 -2.69 -7.20 0.37
C LEU A 94 -1.26 -6.99 0.84
N GLN A 95 -0.57 -6.00 0.25
CA GLN A 95 0.83 -5.74 0.51
C GLN A 95 1.04 -4.89 1.77
N ARG A 96 1.82 -5.38 2.73
CA ARG A 96 2.18 -4.60 3.94
C ARG A 96 2.93 -3.32 3.58
N VAL A 97 2.67 -2.24 4.32
CA VAL A 97 3.43 -0.99 4.23
C VAL A 97 4.81 -1.22 4.83
N LEU A 98 5.85 -0.91 4.06
CA LEU A 98 7.22 -0.91 4.56
C LEU A 98 7.47 0.39 5.34
N ARG A 99 8.10 0.26 6.51
CA ARG A 99 8.65 1.38 7.26
C ARG A 99 10.10 1.57 6.83
N ASP A 100 10.46 2.82 6.58
CA ASP A 100 11.87 3.19 6.53
C ASP A 100 12.34 3.23 7.99
N ASP A 101 13.36 2.45 8.33
CA ASP A 101 14.03 2.53 9.64
C ASP A 101 14.83 3.84 9.79
#